data_AF-A0A7J4SFM6-F1
#
_entry.id   AF-A0A7J4SFM6-F1
#
_cell.length_a   1.000
_cell.length_b   1.000
_cell.length_c   1.000
_cell.angle_alpha   90.00
_cell.angle_beta   90.00
_cell.angle_gamma   90.00
#
_symmetry.space_group_name_H-M   'P 1'
#
loop_
_entity.id
_entity.type
_entity.pdbx_description
1 polymer ?
#
loop_
_entity_poly.entity_id
_entity_poly.type
_entity_poly.pdbx_seq_one_letter_code
_entity_poly.pdbx_strand_id
1 'polypeptide(L)'
;MQGEMNPVPGAEWRPRRHLDFHRSISSQNVRDDLLRFIAERHDGHLRLVAHLWDETFPDPIRWDGAAFHSTMEEFTDSLESNLDTRRTEPQLTSVLDREIIPRRLGHLHLSRRLQRFMIDVRLHLRRIAYTASIDVDLRMDWQRWMHRTRLLDEHLKDLFTNGIETPDGGKFGGKGFRSTWQEGVVACASALRRAMDLPPEERNRADVVAPMIRDVGLALSMGQTPLEIF
;
A
#
# COMPACT_ATOMS: atom_id res chain seq x y z
N MET A 1 -31.40 -12.51 14.94
CA MET A 1 -30.18 -12.56 14.12
C MET A 1 -29.00 -12.15 14.98
N GLN A 2 -28.14 -13.11 15.30
CA GLN A 2 -26.93 -12.92 16.11
C GLN A 2 -25.84 -12.30 15.22
N GLY A 3 -25.37 -11.09 15.53
CA GLY A 3 -24.02 -10.61 15.20
C GLY A 3 -23.50 -10.77 13.77
N GLU A 4 -24.19 -10.27 12.75
CA GLU A 4 -23.58 -10.12 11.41
C GLU A 4 -22.33 -9.22 11.52
N MET A 5 -21.16 -9.81 11.35
CA MET A 5 -19.91 -9.07 11.34
C MET A 5 -19.76 -8.36 10.00
N ASN A 6 -19.40 -7.07 10.03
CA ASN A 6 -18.97 -6.41 8.81
C ASN A 6 -17.81 -7.21 8.19
N PRO A 7 -17.87 -7.51 6.88
CA PRO A 7 -16.77 -8.16 6.17
C PRO A 7 -15.44 -7.45 6.45
N VAL A 8 -14.34 -8.21 6.48
CA VAL A 8 -13.01 -7.58 6.51
C VAL A 8 -12.79 -6.96 5.13
N PRO A 9 -12.58 -5.63 5.01
CA PRO A 9 -12.33 -5.02 3.72
C PRO A 9 -11.10 -5.64 3.06
N GLY A 10 -11.24 -6.11 1.83
CA GLY A 10 -10.16 -6.77 1.10
C GLY A 10 -9.75 -8.13 1.67
N ALA A 11 -10.64 -8.85 2.36
CA ALA A 11 -10.36 -10.19 2.90
C ALA A 11 -9.72 -11.15 1.89
N GLU A 12 -10.17 -11.06 0.63
CA GLU A 12 -9.74 -11.91 -0.48
C GLU A 12 -8.66 -11.23 -1.35
N TRP A 13 -8.12 -10.09 -0.91
CA TRP A 13 -7.13 -9.37 -1.70
C TRP A 13 -5.87 -10.23 -1.86
N ARG A 14 -5.49 -10.45 -3.12
CA ARG A 14 -4.26 -11.08 -3.56
C ARG A 14 -3.72 -10.34 -4.80
N PRO A 15 -2.39 -10.29 -5.01
CA PRO A 15 -1.82 -9.75 -6.23
C PRO A 15 -2.26 -10.60 -7.43
N ARG A 16 -2.88 -9.97 -8.44
CA ARG A 16 -3.40 -10.67 -9.63
C ARG A 16 -2.32 -11.09 -10.63
N ARG A 17 -1.14 -10.46 -10.56
CA ARG A 17 -0.03 -10.67 -11.50
C ARG A 17 1.29 -10.32 -10.84
N HIS A 18 2.36 -10.91 -11.37
CA HIS A 18 3.72 -10.50 -11.02
C HIS A 18 4.00 -9.04 -11.41
N LEU A 19 5.00 -8.44 -10.77
CA LEU A 19 5.61 -7.19 -11.23
C LEU A 19 6.85 -7.54 -12.02
N ASP A 20 7.27 -6.67 -12.93
CA ASP A 20 8.55 -6.81 -13.61
C ASP A 20 9.63 -6.22 -12.72
N PHE A 21 10.68 -7.01 -12.44
CA PHE A 21 11.77 -6.60 -11.58
C PHE A 21 12.92 -6.05 -12.42
N HIS A 22 13.41 -4.87 -12.05
CA HIS A 22 14.66 -4.33 -12.62
C HIS A 22 15.89 -4.84 -11.87
N ARG A 23 15.70 -5.44 -10.69
CA ARG A 23 16.75 -6.07 -9.88
C ARG A 23 16.19 -7.32 -9.24
N SER A 24 16.94 -8.42 -9.27
CA SER A 24 16.54 -9.63 -8.53
C SER A 24 16.55 -9.38 -7.02
N ILE A 25 15.64 -10.03 -6.30
CA ILE A 25 15.54 -9.94 -4.85
C ILE A 25 16.14 -11.20 -4.21
N SER A 26 16.91 -11.04 -3.13
CA SER A 26 17.44 -12.14 -2.32
C SER A 26 16.39 -12.64 -1.32
N SER A 27 16.23 -13.95 -1.17
CA SER A 27 15.37 -14.57 -0.16
C SER A 27 15.70 -14.10 1.24
N GLN A 28 16.98 -13.92 1.57
CA GLN A 28 17.42 -13.41 2.87
C GLN A 28 16.88 -11.99 3.14
N ASN A 29 16.95 -11.09 2.15
CA ASN A 29 16.46 -9.72 2.33
C ASN A 29 14.93 -9.70 2.53
N VAL A 30 14.20 -10.56 1.80
CA VAL A 30 12.74 -10.70 1.97
C VAL A 30 12.41 -11.22 3.35
N ARG A 31 13.15 -12.22 3.82
CA ARG A 31 13.02 -12.79 5.16
C ARG A 31 13.19 -11.71 6.22
N ASP A 32 14.28 -10.95 6.17
CA ASP A 32 14.60 -9.95 7.18
C ASP A 32 13.56 -8.82 7.18
N ASP A 33 13.13 -8.36 6.00
CA ASP A 33 12.09 -7.36 5.87
C ASP A 33 10.71 -7.87 6.33
N LEU A 34 10.38 -9.13 6.05
CA LEU A 34 9.15 -9.76 6.52
C LEU A 34 9.17 -9.89 8.03
N LEU A 35 10.21 -10.47 8.63
CA LEU A 35 10.30 -10.65 10.07
C LEU A 35 10.33 -9.32 10.82
N ARG A 36 10.96 -8.28 10.27
CA ARG A 36 10.88 -6.92 10.82
C ARG A 36 9.43 -6.42 10.86
N PHE A 37 8.68 -6.59 9.77
CA PHE A 37 7.26 -6.21 9.71
C PHE A 37 6.40 -7.01 10.68
N ILE A 38 6.64 -8.32 10.79
CA ILE A 38 5.95 -9.18 11.76
C ILE A 38 6.27 -8.72 13.18
N ALA A 39 7.52 -8.42 13.51
CA ALA A 39 7.89 -7.94 14.86
C ALA A 39 7.22 -6.60 15.22
N GLU A 40 7.05 -5.70 14.26
CA GLU A 40 6.39 -4.39 14.50
C GLU A 40 4.89 -4.52 14.81
N ARG A 41 4.19 -5.46 14.15
CA ARG A 41 2.71 -5.45 14.10
C ARG A 41 2.04 -6.73 14.59
N HIS A 42 2.75 -7.85 14.54
CA HIS A 42 2.24 -9.21 14.69
C HIS A 42 3.23 -10.11 15.42
N ASP A 43 3.88 -9.59 16.46
CA ASP A 43 5.00 -10.21 17.19
C ASP A 43 4.71 -11.66 17.62
N GLY A 44 3.46 -11.97 18.01
CA GLY A 44 3.02 -13.32 18.37
C GLY A 44 3.13 -14.36 17.26
N HIS A 45 3.33 -13.96 16.00
CA HIS A 45 3.56 -14.85 14.85
C HIS A 45 5.01 -14.94 14.42
N LEU A 46 5.92 -14.16 15.03
CA LEU A 46 7.31 -14.01 14.58
C LEU A 46 8.04 -15.35 14.47
N ARG A 47 7.95 -16.18 15.51
CA ARG A 47 8.63 -17.49 15.55
C ARG A 47 8.08 -18.46 14.50
N LEU A 48 6.76 -18.46 14.30
CA LEU A 48 6.13 -19.33 13.32
C LEU A 48 6.51 -18.92 11.89
N VAL A 49 6.42 -17.63 11.58
CA VAL A 49 6.76 -17.11 10.25
C VAL A 49 8.23 -17.38 9.93
N ALA A 50 9.13 -17.16 10.90
CA ALA A 50 10.55 -17.49 10.73
C ALA A 50 10.76 -18.98 10.45
N HIS A 51 10.12 -19.84 11.24
CA HIS A 51 10.23 -21.29 11.07
C HIS A 51 9.73 -21.77 9.70
N LEU A 52 8.50 -21.38 9.31
CA LEU A 52 7.94 -21.75 8.01
C LEU A 52 8.78 -21.20 6.85
N TRP A 53 9.35 -20.00 7.01
CA TRP A 53 10.26 -19.45 6.02
C TRP A 53 11.50 -20.31 5.85
N ASP A 54 12.16 -20.67 6.95
CA ASP A 54 13.40 -21.46 6.94
C ASP A 54 13.17 -22.89 6.41
N GLU A 55 12.00 -23.46 6.67
CA GLU A 55 11.59 -24.75 6.08
C GLU A 55 11.35 -24.66 4.56
N THR A 56 10.73 -23.57 4.11
CA THR A 56 10.40 -23.38 2.69
C THR A 56 11.64 -22.98 1.88
N PHE A 57 12.55 -22.20 2.47
CA PHE A 57 13.72 -21.62 1.81
C PHE A 57 14.98 -21.88 2.63
N PRO A 58 15.48 -23.12 2.69
CA PRO A 58 16.65 -23.47 3.49
C PRO A 58 17.94 -22.83 2.95
N ASP A 59 18.00 -22.57 1.64
CA ASP A 59 19.14 -21.99 0.96
C ASP A 59 18.87 -20.57 0.43
N PRO A 60 19.90 -19.71 0.32
CA PRO A 60 19.77 -18.40 -0.31
C PRO A 60 19.40 -18.52 -1.79
N ILE A 61 18.27 -17.91 -2.18
CA ILE A 61 17.75 -17.91 -3.55
C ILE A 61 17.58 -16.47 -4.00
N ARG A 62 17.70 -16.22 -5.30
CA ARG A 62 17.34 -14.94 -5.91
C ARG A 62 16.16 -15.13 -6.84
N TRP A 63 15.20 -14.21 -6.76
CA TRP A 63 13.99 -14.26 -7.58
C TRP A 63 13.93 -13.07 -8.52
N ASP A 64 13.49 -13.35 -9.75
CA ASP A 64 12.88 -12.35 -10.61
C ASP A 64 11.41 -12.13 -10.19
N GLY A 65 10.70 -11.28 -10.92
CA GLY A 65 9.33 -10.90 -10.57
C GLY A 65 8.34 -12.06 -10.63
N ALA A 66 8.44 -12.91 -11.65
CA ALA A 66 7.53 -14.04 -11.85
C ALA A 66 7.76 -15.12 -10.79
N ALA A 67 9.02 -15.52 -10.57
CA ALA A 67 9.38 -16.49 -9.56
C ALA A 67 9.04 -16.00 -8.14
N PHE A 68 9.29 -14.71 -7.84
CA PHE A 68 8.90 -14.14 -6.55
C PHE A 68 7.39 -14.24 -6.33
N HIS A 69 6.59 -13.90 -7.35
CA HIS A 69 5.14 -13.91 -7.23
C HIS A 69 4.58 -15.31 -6.93
N SER A 70 4.94 -16.32 -7.73
CA SER A 70 4.45 -17.69 -7.51
C SER A 70 4.91 -18.23 -6.15
N THR A 71 6.19 -18.01 -5.82
CA THR A 71 6.78 -18.50 -4.58
C THR A 71 6.15 -17.85 -3.34
N MET A 72 5.86 -16.54 -3.39
CA MET A 72 5.20 -15.85 -2.28
C MET A 72 3.73 -16.25 -2.12
N GLU A 73 3.01 -16.55 -3.21
CA GLU A 73 1.65 -17.12 -3.10
C GLU A 73 1.69 -18.47 -2.37
N GLU A 74 2.57 -19.39 -2.80
CA GLU A 74 2.76 -20.70 -2.17
C GLU A 74 3.13 -20.57 -0.68
N PHE A 75 4.07 -19.68 -0.35
CA PHE A 75 4.44 -19.41 1.04
C PHE A 75 3.27 -18.89 1.86
N THR A 76 2.48 -17.94 1.33
CA THR A 76 1.32 -17.41 2.06
C THR A 76 0.20 -18.43 2.23
N ASP A 77 0.03 -19.35 1.27
CA ASP A 77 -0.93 -20.46 1.38
C ASP A 77 -0.50 -21.46 2.45
N SER A 78 0.80 -21.79 2.51
CA SER A 78 1.37 -22.62 3.58
C SER A 78 1.18 -21.99 4.97
N LEU A 79 1.45 -20.69 5.09
CA LEU A 79 1.25 -19.94 6.33
C LEU A 79 -0.24 -19.89 6.75
N GLU A 80 -1.14 -19.63 5.80
CA GLU A 80 -2.58 -19.61 6.06
C GLU A 80 -3.09 -20.98 6.51
N SER A 81 -2.70 -22.04 5.81
CA SER A 81 -3.05 -23.43 6.15
C SER A 81 -2.56 -23.80 7.55
N ASN A 82 -1.28 -23.52 7.85
CA ASN A 82 -0.72 -23.79 9.18
C ASN A 82 -1.50 -23.06 10.29
N LEU A 83 -1.81 -21.78 10.10
CA LEU A 83 -2.55 -21.01 11.10
C LEU A 83 -4.03 -21.44 11.24
N ASP A 84 -4.64 -21.99 10.17
CA ASP A 84 -6.02 -22.50 10.19
C ASP A 84 -6.13 -23.84 10.93
N THR A 85 -5.07 -24.65 11.00
CA THR A 85 -5.05 -25.92 11.76
C THR A 85 -5.49 -25.74 13.22
N ARG A 86 -5.20 -24.57 13.82
CA ARG A 86 -5.60 -24.19 15.18
C ARG A 86 -7.11 -24.26 15.43
N ARG A 87 -7.93 -24.19 14.37
CA ARG A 87 -9.38 -24.33 14.47
C ARG A 87 -9.82 -25.76 14.77
N THR A 88 -8.96 -26.72 14.45
CA THR A 88 -9.21 -28.16 14.65
C THR A 88 -8.40 -28.74 15.80
N GLU A 89 -7.55 -27.93 16.46
CA GLU A 89 -6.74 -28.38 17.58
C GLU A 89 -7.62 -28.74 18.78
N PRO A 90 -7.64 -30.03 19.21
CA PRO A 90 -8.52 -30.47 20.29
C PRO A 90 -8.27 -29.72 21.61
N GLN A 91 -7.02 -29.34 21.85
CA GLN A 91 -6.57 -28.60 23.03
C GLN A 91 -7.16 -27.18 23.11
N LEU A 92 -7.59 -26.60 21.98
CA LEU A 92 -8.14 -25.25 21.90
C LEU A 92 -9.69 -25.22 21.88
N THR A 93 -10.35 -26.38 21.77
CA THR A 93 -11.83 -26.49 21.66
C THR A 93 -12.56 -25.70 22.75
N SER A 94 -12.08 -25.78 24.00
CA SER A 94 -12.68 -25.08 25.14
C SER A 94 -12.69 -23.55 25.00
N VAL A 95 -11.78 -22.99 24.20
CA VAL A 95 -11.70 -21.57 23.88
C VAL A 95 -12.43 -21.25 22.58
N LEU A 96 -12.36 -22.13 21.58
CA LEU A 96 -12.98 -21.94 20.26
C LEU A 96 -14.51 -21.84 20.32
N ASP A 97 -15.14 -22.65 21.17
CA ASP A 97 -16.60 -22.71 21.34
C ASP A 97 -17.11 -21.79 22.44
N ARG A 98 -16.19 -21.12 23.15
CA ARG A 98 -16.54 -20.16 24.19
C ARG A 98 -16.59 -18.75 23.61
N GLU A 99 -17.48 -17.95 24.18
CA GLU A 99 -17.49 -16.52 23.95
C GLU A 99 -16.24 -15.87 24.56
N ILE A 100 -15.39 -15.27 23.71
CA ILE A 100 -14.14 -14.63 24.15
C ILE A 100 -14.23 -13.09 24.23
N ILE A 101 -15.21 -12.52 23.54
CA ILE A 101 -15.59 -11.10 23.55
C ILE A 101 -17.13 -11.07 23.46
N PRO A 102 -17.83 -10.09 24.04
CA PRO A 102 -19.28 -9.99 23.96
C PRO A 102 -19.86 -10.35 22.58
N ARG A 103 -20.70 -11.39 22.56
CA ARG A 103 -21.39 -11.98 21.40
C ARG A 103 -20.47 -12.53 20.31
N ARG A 104 -19.25 -12.94 20.66
CA ARG A 104 -18.26 -13.48 19.71
C ARG A 104 -17.59 -14.74 20.22
N LEU A 105 -17.87 -15.85 19.53
CA LEU A 105 -17.21 -17.13 19.74
C LEU A 105 -15.72 -17.07 19.36
N GLY A 106 -14.90 -17.88 20.03
CA GLY A 106 -13.47 -17.96 19.83
C GLY A 106 -13.08 -18.19 18.37
N HIS A 107 -13.68 -19.18 17.72
CA HIS A 107 -13.34 -19.51 16.32
C HIS A 107 -13.65 -18.36 15.34
N LEU A 108 -14.78 -17.64 15.53
CA LEU A 108 -15.13 -16.48 14.69
C LEU A 108 -14.12 -15.34 14.88
N HIS A 109 -13.70 -15.11 16.13
CA HIS A 109 -12.70 -14.09 16.42
C HIS A 109 -11.34 -14.42 15.80
N LEU A 110 -10.86 -15.66 15.98
CA LEU A 110 -9.57 -16.09 15.47
C LEU A 110 -9.54 -16.10 13.95
N SER A 111 -10.61 -16.55 13.29
CA SER A 111 -10.72 -16.52 11.82
C SER A 111 -10.64 -15.09 11.29
N ARG A 112 -11.32 -14.13 11.94
CA ARG A 112 -11.22 -12.71 11.57
C ARG A 112 -9.82 -12.13 11.79
N ARG A 113 -9.10 -12.57 12.83
CA ARG A 113 -7.70 -12.15 13.06
C ARG A 113 -6.76 -12.74 12.01
N LEU A 114 -6.95 -14.01 11.65
CA LEU A 114 -6.20 -14.67 10.59
C LEU A 114 -6.38 -13.92 9.26
N GLN A 115 -7.61 -13.60 8.87
CA GLN A 115 -7.88 -12.83 7.65
C GLN A 115 -7.11 -11.49 7.63
N ARG A 116 -7.14 -10.73 8.73
CA ARG A 116 -6.42 -9.45 8.82
C ARG A 116 -4.90 -9.65 8.74
N PHE A 117 -4.40 -10.66 9.43
CA PHE A 117 -2.98 -11.01 9.40
C PHE A 117 -2.52 -11.38 7.98
N MET A 118 -3.28 -12.22 7.26
CA MET A 118 -2.92 -12.62 5.91
C MET A 118 -2.97 -11.45 4.92
N ILE A 119 -3.93 -10.54 5.04
CA ILE A 119 -3.98 -9.30 4.24
C ILE A 119 -2.70 -8.49 4.46
N ASP A 120 -2.32 -8.28 5.72
CA ASP A 120 -1.14 -7.52 6.09
C ASP A 120 0.15 -8.13 5.54
N VAL A 121 0.31 -9.46 5.67
CA VAL A 121 1.47 -10.20 5.11
C VAL A 121 1.53 -10.06 3.59
N ARG A 122 0.41 -10.31 2.89
CA ARG A 122 0.36 -10.21 1.42
C ARG A 122 0.67 -8.79 0.94
N LEU A 123 0.12 -7.77 1.60
CA LEU A 123 0.38 -6.37 1.28
C LEU A 123 1.86 -6.02 1.50
N HIS A 124 2.46 -6.52 2.58
CA HIS A 124 3.88 -6.30 2.86
C HIS A 124 4.79 -6.96 1.83
N LEU A 125 4.54 -8.23 1.49
CA LEU A 125 5.27 -8.92 0.42
C LEU A 125 5.12 -8.21 -0.93
N ARG A 126 3.93 -7.66 -1.22
CA ARG A 126 3.72 -6.85 -2.42
C ARG A 126 4.52 -5.54 -2.41
N ARG A 127 4.69 -4.90 -1.25
CA ARG A 127 5.55 -3.70 -1.10
C ARG A 127 7.01 -4.03 -1.34
N ILE A 128 7.49 -5.18 -0.84
CA ILE A 128 8.84 -5.66 -1.13
C ILE A 128 9.03 -5.83 -2.64
N ALA A 129 8.06 -6.44 -3.33
CA ALA A 129 8.08 -6.60 -4.78
C ALA A 129 8.15 -5.24 -5.52
N TYR A 130 7.37 -4.24 -5.10
CA TYR A 130 7.43 -2.90 -5.69
C TYR A 130 8.80 -2.24 -5.55
N THR A 131 9.51 -2.46 -4.44
CA THR A 131 10.87 -1.91 -4.26
C THR A 131 11.83 -2.38 -5.35
N ALA A 132 11.65 -3.61 -5.86
CA ALA A 132 12.46 -4.15 -6.95
C ALA A 132 11.93 -3.86 -8.36
N SER A 133 10.67 -3.45 -8.47
CA SER A 133 10.05 -3.06 -9.74
C SER A 133 10.25 -1.59 -10.10
N ILE A 134 10.92 -0.81 -9.25
CA ILE A 134 11.17 0.62 -9.50
C ILE A 134 12.52 0.76 -10.23
N ASP A 135 12.48 1.32 -11.44
CA ASP A 135 13.68 1.73 -12.19
C ASP A 135 14.11 3.18 -11.89
N VAL A 136 15.15 3.63 -12.58
CA VAL A 136 15.69 4.98 -12.43
C VAL A 136 14.76 6.01 -13.07
N ASP A 137 14.15 5.69 -14.22
CA ASP A 137 13.30 6.64 -14.93
C ASP A 137 12.05 7.00 -14.12
N LEU A 138 11.44 6.00 -13.48
CA LEU A 138 10.32 6.20 -12.56
C LEU A 138 10.71 7.07 -11.36
N ARG A 139 11.92 6.89 -10.80
CA ARG A 139 12.44 7.75 -9.73
C ARG A 139 12.63 9.18 -10.20
N MET A 140 13.11 9.38 -11.43
CA MET A 140 13.28 10.70 -12.02
C MET A 140 11.94 11.39 -12.24
N ASP A 141 10.91 10.64 -12.64
CA ASP A 141 9.54 11.14 -12.75
C ASP A 141 8.97 11.58 -11.40
N TRP A 142 9.12 10.75 -10.36
CA TRP A 142 8.72 11.14 -9.00
C TRP A 142 9.44 12.39 -8.53
N GLN A 143 10.76 12.48 -8.72
CA GLN A 143 11.54 13.66 -8.36
C GLN A 143 11.03 14.91 -9.09
N ARG A 144 10.74 14.80 -10.39
CA ARG A 144 10.20 15.90 -11.20
C ARG A 144 8.84 16.35 -10.68
N TRP A 145 7.94 15.43 -10.36
CA TRP A 145 6.61 15.75 -9.82
C TRP A 145 6.68 16.35 -8.42
N MET A 146 7.56 15.84 -7.55
CA MET A 146 7.80 16.42 -6.23
C MET A 146 8.31 17.87 -6.35
N HIS A 147 9.26 18.14 -7.25
CA HIS A 147 9.75 19.50 -7.48
C HIS A 147 8.66 20.43 -8.02
N ARG A 148 7.84 19.97 -8.98
CA ARG A 148 6.70 20.76 -9.49
C ARG A 148 5.72 21.11 -8.38
N THR A 149 5.41 20.14 -7.52
CA THR A 149 4.54 20.33 -6.34
C THR A 149 5.12 21.40 -5.42
N ARG A 150 6.42 21.30 -5.10
CA ARG A 150 7.09 22.27 -4.23
C ARG A 150 7.11 23.68 -4.82
N LEU A 151 7.41 23.81 -6.11
CA LEU A 151 7.43 25.11 -6.80
C LEU A 151 6.05 25.76 -6.81
N LEU A 152 4.99 24.99 -7.04
CA LEU A 152 3.63 25.49 -6.96
C LEU A 152 3.27 25.95 -5.54
N ASP A 153 3.59 25.13 -4.53
CA ASP A 153 3.39 25.49 -3.12
C ASP A 153 4.11 26.78 -2.73
N GLU A 154 5.35 26.97 -3.20
CA GLU A 154 6.12 28.19 -2.94
C GLU A 154 5.48 29.41 -3.59
N HIS A 155 5.03 29.29 -4.84
CA HIS A 155 4.35 30.37 -5.54
C HIS A 155 3.01 30.73 -4.90
N LEU A 156 2.20 29.73 -4.55
CA LEU A 156 0.95 29.94 -3.83
C LEU A 156 1.20 30.54 -2.45
N LYS A 157 2.22 30.10 -1.73
CA LYS A 157 2.58 30.68 -0.44
C LYS A 157 2.91 32.16 -0.58
N ASP A 158 3.70 32.55 -1.59
CA ASP A 158 4.02 33.95 -1.88
C ASP A 158 2.74 34.76 -2.17
N LEU A 159 1.91 34.25 -3.10
CA LEU A 159 0.61 34.81 -3.46
C LEU A 159 -0.28 35.05 -2.23
N PHE A 160 -0.42 34.05 -1.35
CA PHE A 160 -1.29 34.12 -0.19
C PHE A 160 -0.72 34.95 0.96
N THR A 161 0.61 35.09 1.04
CA THR A 161 1.29 35.85 2.10
C THR A 161 1.39 37.33 1.75
N ASN A 162 1.82 37.65 0.52
CA ASN A 162 2.08 39.02 0.09
C ASN A 162 0.86 39.66 -0.61
N GLY A 163 0.02 38.82 -1.20
CA GLY A 163 -1.18 39.23 -1.94
C GLY A 163 -0.87 39.82 -3.31
N ILE A 164 -1.86 39.82 -4.20
CA ILE A 164 -1.84 40.59 -5.46
C ILE A 164 -2.83 41.74 -5.33
N GLU A 165 -2.45 42.93 -5.79
CA GLU A 165 -3.35 44.08 -5.85
C GLU A 165 -4.51 43.82 -6.81
N THR A 166 -5.74 44.07 -6.36
CA THR A 166 -6.94 43.90 -7.18
C THR A 166 -7.37 45.23 -7.80
N PRO A 167 -8.07 45.24 -8.96
CA PRO A 167 -8.46 46.48 -9.65
C PRO A 167 -9.33 47.45 -8.84
N ASP A 168 -9.99 46.97 -7.79
CA ASP A 168 -10.80 47.72 -6.83
C ASP A 168 -10.00 48.30 -5.65
N GLY A 169 -8.66 48.17 -5.67
CA GLY A 169 -7.77 48.66 -4.61
C GLY A 169 -7.63 47.72 -3.42
N GLY A 170 -8.19 46.51 -3.50
CA GLY A 170 -8.01 45.45 -2.51
C GLY A 170 -6.71 44.64 -2.69
N LYS A 171 -6.58 43.59 -1.90
CA LYS A 171 -5.55 42.55 -2.07
C LYS A 171 -6.19 41.18 -2.13
N PHE A 172 -5.91 40.44 -3.21
CA PHE A 172 -6.19 39.01 -3.29
C PHE A 172 -5.14 38.27 -2.47
N GLY A 173 -5.55 37.70 -1.35
CA GLY A 173 -4.71 36.92 -0.43
C GLY A 173 -5.58 36.01 0.45
N GLY A 174 -4.99 35.19 1.32
CA GLY A 174 -5.80 34.27 2.13
C GLY A 174 -5.03 33.14 2.80
N LYS A 175 -5.77 32.12 3.24
CA LYS A 175 -5.18 30.92 3.85
C LYS A 175 -4.60 30.02 2.76
N GLY A 176 -3.29 30.04 2.63
CA GLY A 176 -2.60 29.18 1.67
C GLY A 176 -2.69 27.70 2.01
N PHE A 177 -2.79 26.88 0.97
CA PHE A 177 -2.63 25.44 1.05
C PHE A 177 -1.14 25.10 1.09
N ARG A 178 -0.79 24.03 1.81
CA ARG A 178 0.59 23.54 1.89
C ARG A 178 0.57 22.03 1.82
N SER A 179 1.32 21.50 0.87
CA SER A 179 1.65 20.08 0.73
C SER A 179 3.09 19.80 1.15
N THR A 180 3.73 20.73 1.88
CA THR A 180 5.10 20.57 2.39
C THR A 180 5.23 19.26 3.17
N TRP A 181 6.22 18.44 2.80
CA TRP A 181 6.49 17.09 3.34
C TRP A 181 5.51 16.01 2.89
N GLN A 182 4.59 16.32 1.98
CA GLN A 182 3.62 15.38 1.42
C GLN A 182 3.82 15.17 -0.09
N GLU A 183 4.88 15.72 -0.66
CA GLU A 183 5.16 15.65 -2.10
C GLU A 183 5.30 14.20 -2.59
N GLY A 184 5.71 13.28 -1.71
CA GLY A 184 5.82 11.85 -2.03
C GLY A 184 4.49 11.21 -2.49
N VAL A 185 3.34 11.84 -2.24
CA VAL A 185 2.03 11.40 -2.74
C VAL A 185 1.99 11.29 -4.28
N VAL A 186 2.89 11.99 -4.98
CA VAL A 186 3.03 11.89 -6.45
C VAL A 186 3.28 10.46 -6.93
N ALA A 187 3.89 9.61 -6.10
CA ALA A 187 4.18 8.22 -6.43
C ALA A 187 2.91 7.37 -6.60
N CYS A 188 1.76 7.79 -6.06
CA CYS A 188 0.50 7.12 -6.34
C CYS A 188 0.15 7.15 -7.83
N ALA A 189 0.49 8.22 -8.55
CA ALA A 189 0.17 8.35 -9.97
C ALA A 189 0.85 7.31 -10.85
N SER A 190 2.03 6.80 -10.47
CA SER A 190 2.70 5.75 -11.25
C SER A 190 2.04 4.37 -11.16
N ALA A 191 1.15 4.18 -10.17
CA ALA A 191 0.33 2.97 -10.08
C ALA A 191 -1.02 3.11 -10.81
N LEU A 192 -1.33 4.29 -11.35
CA LEU A 192 -2.61 4.63 -11.97
C LEU A 192 -2.46 4.80 -13.48
N ARG A 193 -3.55 4.55 -14.22
CA ARG A 193 -3.66 4.85 -15.64
C ARG A 193 -4.03 6.32 -15.82
N ARG A 194 -3.07 7.12 -16.27
CA ARG A 194 -3.26 8.57 -16.45
C ARG A 194 -3.85 8.86 -17.83
N ALA A 195 -4.87 9.73 -17.87
CA ALA A 195 -5.53 10.08 -19.14
C ALA A 195 -4.57 10.72 -20.16
N MET A 196 -3.54 11.43 -19.68
CA MET A 196 -2.53 12.07 -20.53
C MET A 196 -1.61 11.08 -21.26
N ASP A 197 -1.48 9.85 -20.74
CA ASP A 197 -0.65 8.79 -21.34
C ASP A 197 -1.46 7.89 -22.30
N LEU A 198 -2.77 8.11 -22.40
CA LEU A 198 -3.68 7.30 -23.20
C LEU A 198 -4.12 8.03 -24.48
N PRO A 199 -4.36 7.29 -25.58
CA PRO A 199 -4.93 7.87 -26.78
C PRO A 199 -6.36 8.39 -26.52
N PRO A 200 -6.85 9.39 -27.29
CA PRO A 200 -8.13 10.05 -27.04
C PRO A 200 -9.32 9.10 -26.83
N GLU A 201 -9.39 8.05 -27.63
CA GLU A 201 -10.44 7.01 -27.62
C GLU A 201 -10.44 6.13 -26.36
N GLU A 202 -9.34 6.08 -25.60
CA GLU A 202 -9.20 5.26 -24.39
C GLU A 202 -9.20 6.07 -23.09
N ARG A 203 -9.31 7.40 -23.15
CA ARG A 203 -9.23 8.27 -21.96
C ARG A 203 -10.32 7.98 -20.92
N ASN A 204 -11.47 7.45 -21.33
CA ASN A 204 -12.53 7.00 -20.44
C ASN A 204 -12.13 5.79 -19.55
N ARG A 205 -11.03 5.11 -19.88
CA ARG A 205 -10.47 4.00 -19.10
C ARG A 205 -9.42 4.46 -18.08
N ALA A 206 -9.07 5.75 -18.07
CA ALA A 206 -8.15 6.31 -17.10
C ALA A 206 -8.72 6.22 -15.69
N ASP A 207 -7.83 6.08 -14.71
CA ASP A 207 -8.21 6.10 -13.31
C ASP A 207 -8.47 7.55 -12.87
N VAL A 208 -9.53 7.76 -12.10
CA VAL A 208 -9.94 9.09 -11.62
C VAL A 208 -9.51 9.25 -10.17
N VAL A 209 -8.89 10.38 -9.86
CA VAL A 209 -8.52 10.77 -8.50
C VAL A 209 -9.34 11.98 -8.07
N ALA A 210 -9.66 12.05 -6.78
CA ALA A 210 -10.25 13.22 -6.14
C ALA A 210 -9.27 13.74 -5.07
N PRO A 211 -8.21 14.44 -5.47
CA PRO A 211 -7.18 14.91 -4.56
C PRO A 211 -7.78 15.93 -3.59
N MET A 212 -7.50 15.74 -2.30
CA MET A 212 -7.92 16.71 -1.28
C MET A 212 -6.88 17.83 -1.19
N ILE A 213 -7.17 18.83 -0.34
CA ILE A 213 -6.39 20.07 -0.15
C ILE A 213 -4.86 19.92 0.06
N ARG A 214 -4.36 18.69 0.28
CA ARG A 214 -2.95 18.35 0.54
C ARG A 214 -2.34 17.43 -0.52
N ASP A 215 -3.14 16.93 -1.45
CA ASP A 215 -2.74 15.95 -2.47
C ASP A 215 -2.52 16.64 -3.83
N VAL A 216 -2.18 17.93 -3.83
CA VAL A 216 -1.92 18.71 -5.06
C VAL A 216 -0.84 18.06 -5.91
N GLY A 217 0.16 17.42 -5.30
CA GLY A 217 1.16 16.65 -6.05
C GLY A 217 0.56 15.51 -6.86
N LEU A 218 -0.47 14.83 -6.34
CA LEU A 218 -1.20 13.79 -7.07
C LEU A 218 -1.99 14.37 -8.25
N ALA A 219 -2.65 15.52 -8.07
CA ALA A 219 -3.32 16.24 -9.16
C ALA A 219 -2.34 16.55 -10.32
N LEU A 220 -1.20 17.13 -9.97
CA LEU A 220 -0.16 17.51 -10.94
C LEU A 220 0.45 16.29 -11.64
N SER A 221 0.72 15.20 -10.91
CA SER A 221 1.30 13.99 -11.51
C SER A 221 0.31 13.21 -12.38
N MET A 222 -1.00 13.39 -12.15
CA MET A 222 -2.09 12.88 -12.99
C MET A 222 -2.33 13.74 -14.24
N GLY A 223 -1.66 14.88 -14.38
CA GLY A 223 -1.64 15.70 -15.59
C GLY A 223 -2.40 17.02 -15.49
N GLN A 224 -3.00 17.35 -14.35
CA GLN A 224 -3.61 18.66 -14.17
C GLN A 224 -2.54 19.75 -14.13
N THR A 225 -2.84 20.88 -14.74
CA THR A 225 -2.00 22.07 -14.74
C THR A 225 -2.29 22.94 -13.50
N PRO A 226 -1.37 23.81 -13.07
CA PRO A 226 -1.63 24.74 -11.97
C PRO A 226 -2.90 25.58 -12.15
N LEU A 227 -3.22 25.98 -13.39
CA LEU A 227 -4.41 26.78 -13.73
C LEU A 227 -5.73 26.00 -13.62
N GLU A 228 -5.69 24.67 -13.72
CA GLU A 228 -6.88 23.83 -13.53
C GLU A 228 -7.14 23.55 -12.05
N ILE A 229 -6.14 23.78 -11.19
CA ILE A 229 -6.22 23.53 -9.75
C ILE A 229 -6.59 24.82 -8.97
N PHE A 230 -6.13 25.99 -9.43
CA PHE A 230 -6.33 27.31 -8.81
C PHE A 230 -6.76 28.36 -9.83
#